data_AF-A0A0B4F704-F1
#
_entry.id   AF-A0A0B4F704-F1
#
_cell.length_a   1.000
_cell.length_b   1.000
_cell.length_c   1.000
_cell.angle_alpha   90.00
_cell.angle_beta   90.00
_cell.angle_gamma   90.00
#
_symmetry.space_group_name_H-M   'P 1'
#
loop_
_entity.id
_entity.type
_entity.pdbx_description
1 polymer ?
#
loop_
_entity_poly.entity_id
_entity_poly.type
_entity_poly.pdbx_seq_one_letter_code
_entity_poly.pdbx_strand_id
1 'polypeptide(L)'
;MLDTPVTFVTSEIQGNVHIFIPETFHRNLVEVIASNFSRRVQQSVSVFHDAYRQKFRICPLPPGSAVNPTNYGILLFTRDSSGPKELKTQAKAAEPEDSSSHIPRPRNSWILYRQFKSRELRKDHPGITASELSTLISNLWKNESDDERAFWQKMAQEEDRMHKEKYPGYKYTTKRNADRSK
;
A
#
# COMPACT_ATOMS: atom_id res chain seq x y z
N MET A 1 -6.98 29.47 1.13
CA MET A 1 -6.10 28.38 1.61
C MET A 1 -4.93 28.30 0.65
N LEU A 2 -3.70 28.45 1.13
CA LEU A 2 -2.50 28.32 0.29
C LEU A 2 -2.21 26.83 0.09
N ASP A 3 -2.38 26.33 -1.14
CA ASP A 3 -1.87 25.02 -1.55
C ASP A 3 -0.35 25.04 -1.43
N THR A 4 0.16 24.59 -0.29
CA THR A 4 1.59 24.52 -0.06
C THR A 4 2.09 23.20 -0.63
N PRO A 5 3.01 23.20 -1.61
CA PRO A 5 3.47 21.96 -2.24
C PRO A 5 4.44 21.20 -1.33
N VAL A 6 4.55 19.89 -1.58
CA VAL A 6 5.66 19.07 -1.05
C VAL A 6 6.96 19.53 -1.72
N THR A 7 8.00 19.81 -0.93
CA THR A 7 9.28 20.33 -1.43
C THR A 7 10.40 19.30 -1.23
N PHE A 8 11.23 19.10 -2.25
CA PHE A 8 12.43 18.28 -2.18
C PHE A 8 13.65 19.18 -2.17
N VAL A 9 14.53 19.02 -1.18
CA VAL A 9 15.75 19.82 -1.03
C VAL A 9 16.94 18.87 -0.91
N THR A 10 17.94 19.05 -1.75
CA THR A 10 19.22 18.34 -1.64
C THR A 10 20.11 19.08 -0.65
N SER A 11 20.62 18.40 0.37
CA SER A 11 21.62 18.94 1.29
C SER A 11 23.00 18.69 0.72
N GLU A 12 23.68 19.75 0.27
CA GLU A 12 25.07 19.67 -0.21
C GLU A 12 26.04 19.25 0.90
N ILE A 13 25.73 19.63 2.15
CA ILE A 13 26.57 19.35 3.33
C ILE A 13 26.50 17.88 3.74
N GLN A 14 25.32 17.26 3.62
CA GLN A 14 25.09 15.87 4.06
C GLN A 14 25.02 14.87 2.91
N GLY A 15 25.03 15.35 1.66
CA GLY A 15 24.88 14.51 0.46
C GLY A 15 23.54 13.77 0.40
N ASN A 16 22.50 14.27 1.08
CA ASN A 16 21.21 13.58 1.20
C ASN A 16 20.01 14.44 0.80
N VAL A 17 18.87 13.79 0.53
CA VAL A 17 17.62 14.46 0.15
C VAL A 17 16.72 14.63 1.36
N HIS A 18 16.17 15.83 1.50
CA HIS A 18 15.18 16.21 2.51
C HIS A 18 13.85 16.43 1.82
N ILE A 19 12.79 15.79 2.33
CA ILE A 19 11.43 15.96 1.85
C ILE A 19 10.67 16.76 2.89
N PHE A 20 10.08 17.89 2.49
CA PHE A 20 9.26 18.73 3.34
C PHE A 20 7.79 18.61 2.94
N ILE A 21 6.97 18.15 3.88
CA ILE A 21 5.52 17.94 3.69
C ILE A 21 4.78 18.89 4.63
N PRO A 22 3.84 19.72 4.17
CA PRO A 22 3.03 20.56 5.05
C PRO A 22 2.26 19.76 6.11
N GLU A 23 2.09 20.34 7.29
CA GLU A 23 1.34 19.72 8.39
C GLU A 23 -0.16 19.53 8.08
N THR A 24 -0.67 20.22 7.05
CA THR A 24 -2.03 20.02 6.54
C THR A 24 -2.26 18.61 5.96
N PHE A 25 -1.19 17.89 5.60
CA PHE A 25 -1.30 16.51 5.14
C PHE A 25 -1.41 15.53 6.32
N HIS A 26 -2.34 14.58 6.22
CA HIS A 26 -2.50 13.55 7.24
C HIS A 26 -1.23 12.73 7.47
N ARG A 27 -0.97 12.41 8.74
CA ARG A 27 0.15 11.58 9.19
C ARG A 27 0.31 10.27 8.43
N ASN A 28 -0.80 9.62 8.04
CA ASN A 28 -0.77 8.39 7.23
C ASN A 28 -0.02 8.58 5.90
N LEU A 29 -0.16 9.73 5.24
CA LEU A 29 0.55 10.03 4.01
C LEU A 29 2.06 10.19 4.28
N VAL A 30 2.42 10.88 5.38
CA VAL A 30 3.82 11.06 5.80
C VAL A 30 4.49 9.71 6.05
N GLU A 31 3.79 8.76 6.68
CA GLU A 31 4.29 7.40 6.91
C GLU A 31 4.49 6.60 5.61
N VAL A 32 3.57 6.75 4.65
CA VAL A 32 3.68 6.13 3.32
C VAL A 32 4.88 6.72 2.56
N ILE A 33 5.04 8.04 2.57
CA ILE A 33 6.17 8.71 1.91
C ILE A 33 7.48 8.30 2.56
N ALA A 34 7.57 8.27 3.90
CA ALA A 34 8.76 7.82 4.62
C ALA A 34 9.13 6.37 4.27
N SER A 35 8.12 5.47 4.21
CA SER A 35 8.35 4.06 3.86
C SER A 35 8.85 3.89 2.41
N ASN A 36 8.26 4.63 1.46
CA ASN A 36 8.68 4.61 0.06
C ASN A 36 10.07 5.22 -0.13
N PHE A 37 10.34 6.30 0.59
CA PHE A 37 11.62 6.99 0.53
C PHE A 37 12.74 6.11 1.09
N SER A 38 12.56 5.52 2.28
CA SER A 38 13.50 4.57 2.88
C SER A 38 13.83 3.41 1.94
N ARG A 39 12.82 2.83 1.30
CA ARG A 39 12.99 1.77 0.30
C ARG A 39 13.84 2.24 -0.89
N ARG A 40 13.60 3.46 -1.38
CA ARG A 40 14.30 4.02 -2.54
C ARG A 40 15.76 4.32 -2.23
N VAL A 41 16.05 4.85 -1.03
CA VAL A 41 17.43 5.16 -0.61
C VAL A 41 18.16 3.97 0.00
N GLN A 42 17.47 2.84 0.20
CA GLN A 42 17.98 1.63 0.86
C GLN A 42 18.64 1.92 2.22
N GLN A 43 18.08 2.88 2.96
CA GLN A 43 18.57 3.34 4.26
C GLN A 43 17.38 3.70 5.15
N SER A 44 17.58 3.70 6.47
CA SER A 44 16.58 4.21 7.39
C SER A 44 16.40 5.72 7.22
N VAL A 45 15.15 6.19 7.30
CA VAL A 45 14.81 7.61 7.21
C VAL A 45 14.17 8.07 8.51
N SER A 46 14.51 9.27 8.94
CA SER A 46 13.94 9.88 10.14
C SER A 46 12.90 10.93 9.74
N VAL A 47 11.81 10.98 10.49
CA VAL A 47 10.72 11.95 10.29
C VAL A 47 10.71 12.91 11.47
N PHE A 48 10.83 14.20 11.18
CA PHE A 48 10.79 15.28 12.15
C PHE A 48 9.56 16.15 11.94
N HIS A 49 9.05 16.74 13.01
CA HIS A 49 8.05 17.80 12.97
C HIS A 49 8.69 19.13 13.34
N ASP A 50 8.66 20.05 12.40
CA ASP A 50 9.11 21.43 12.57
C ASP A 50 7.88 22.29 12.85
N ALA A 51 7.59 22.50 14.13
CA ALA A 51 6.43 23.28 14.57
C ALA A 51 6.53 24.76 14.14
N TYR A 52 7.74 25.31 14.01
CA TYR A 52 7.96 26.68 13.56
C TYR A 52 7.62 26.85 12.08
N ARG A 53 7.95 25.84 11.25
CA ARG A 53 7.70 25.87 9.80
C ARG A 53 6.42 25.16 9.38
N GLN A 54 5.67 24.58 10.33
CA GLN A 54 4.46 23.78 10.14
C GLN A 54 4.62 22.70 9.07
N LYS A 55 5.74 21.98 9.13
CA LYS A 55 6.14 20.98 8.13
C LYS A 55 6.72 19.73 8.79
N PHE A 56 6.42 18.59 8.19
CA PHE A 56 7.16 17.36 8.40
C PHE A 56 8.40 17.35 7.52
N ARG A 57 9.54 16.93 8.07
CA ARG A 57 10.80 16.73 7.36
C ARG A 57 11.14 15.26 7.35
N ILE A 58 11.45 14.69 6.18
CA ILE A 58 11.90 13.31 6.03
C ILE A 58 13.30 13.32 5.40
N CYS A 59 14.28 12.68 6.05
CA CYS A 59 15.64 12.58 5.52
C CYS A 59 16.31 11.27 5.96
N PRO A 60 17.18 10.65 5.12
CA PRO A 60 18.03 9.56 5.57
C PRO A 60 19.14 10.14 6.44
N LEU A 61 19.27 9.60 7.66
CA LEU A 61 20.32 10.02 8.57
C LEU A 61 21.29 8.85 8.78
N PRO A 62 22.59 9.04 8.55
CA PRO A 62 23.59 8.04 8.89
C PRO A 62 23.54 7.69 10.38
N PRO A 63 23.76 6.40 10.75
CA PRO A 63 23.91 6.00 12.13
C PRO A 63 24.98 6.85 12.83
N GLY A 64 24.64 7.46 13.97
CA GLY A 64 25.56 8.32 14.72
C GLY A 64 25.55 9.81 14.35
N SER A 65 24.69 10.24 13.42
CA SER A 65 24.52 11.67 13.12
C SER A 65 23.88 12.40 14.31
N ALA A 66 24.61 13.34 14.92
CA ALA A 66 24.07 14.21 15.96
C ALA A 66 23.09 15.21 15.33
N VAL A 67 21.79 14.93 15.42
CA VAL A 67 20.74 15.81 14.89
C VAL A 67 20.47 16.92 15.90
N ASN A 68 20.72 18.17 15.52
CA ASN A 68 20.38 19.30 16.38
C ASN A 68 18.86 19.56 16.35
N PRO A 69 18.14 19.46 17.49
CA PRO A 69 16.70 19.68 17.57
C PRO A 69 16.26 21.05 17.06
N THR A 70 17.10 22.08 17.21
CA THR A 70 16.81 23.45 16.78
C THR A 70 16.74 23.58 15.26
N ASN A 71 17.48 22.74 14.51
CA ASN A 71 17.51 22.83 13.06
C ASN A 71 16.58 21.81 12.36
N TYR A 72 16.27 20.68 13.01
CA TYR A 72 15.46 19.60 12.42
C TYR A 72 14.04 19.52 12.95
N GLY A 73 13.78 20.09 14.13
CA GLY A 73 12.51 19.93 14.84
C GLY A 73 12.51 18.66 15.71
N ILE A 74 11.31 18.31 16.18
CA ILE A 74 11.11 17.18 17.09
C ILE A 74 11.09 15.88 16.27
N LEU A 75 11.93 14.90 16.63
CA LEU A 75 11.89 13.57 16.01
C LEU A 75 10.55 12.89 16.37
N LEU A 76 9.77 12.52 15.35
CA LEU A 76 8.53 11.78 15.53
C LEU A 76 8.77 10.28 15.54
N PHE A 77 9.43 9.77 14.49
CA PHE A 77 9.73 8.35 14.34
C PHE A 77 10.82 8.13 13.29
N THR A 78 11.43 6.96 13.34
CA THR A 78 12.36 6.45 12.33
C THR A 78 11.69 5.32 11.57
N ARG A 79 11.84 5.30 10.24
CA ARG A 79 11.32 4.25 9.37
C ARG A 79 12.48 3.56 8.68
N ASP A 80 12.65 2.28 9.00
CA ASP A 80 13.56 1.41 8.27
C ASP A 80 12.75 0.46 7.38
N SER A 81 12.89 0.65 6.08
CA SER A 81 12.36 -0.24 5.04
C SER A 81 13.45 -0.56 4.02
N SER A 82 14.71 -0.48 4.45
CA SER A 82 15.90 -0.83 3.66
C SER A 82 16.05 -2.35 3.45
N GLY A 83 15.52 -3.16 4.37
CA GLY A 83 15.55 -4.61 4.29
C GLY A 83 14.64 -5.19 3.18
N PRO A 84 14.96 -6.38 2.64
CA PRO A 84 14.04 -7.14 1.82
C PRO A 84 12.76 -7.37 2.62
N LYS A 85 11.63 -7.00 2.02
CA LYS A 85 10.31 -7.01 2.63
C LYS A 85 9.99 -8.46 3.05
N GLU A 86 9.99 -8.79 4.34
CA GLU A 86 9.10 -9.85 4.83
C GLU A 86 7.67 -9.35 4.59
N LEU A 87 7.05 -9.84 3.51
CA LEU A 87 5.73 -9.44 3.08
C LEU A 87 4.69 -9.86 4.13
N LYS A 88 4.29 -8.93 5.00
CA LYS A 88 2.88 -8.84 5.41
C LYS A 88 2.14 -8.03 4.34
N THR A 89 1.45 -8.78 3.49
CA THR A 89 0.31 -8.47 2.61
C THR A 89 -0.05 -6.99 2.43
N GLN A 90 0.14 -6.49 1.19
CA GLN A 90 -0.89 -5.76 0.43
C GLN A 90 -0.40 -5.63 -1.02
N ALA A 91 -1.12 -6.30 -1.92
CA ALA A 91 -0.76 -6.51 -3.32
C ALA A 91 -1.03 -5.28 -4.19
N LYS A 92 -0.07 -4.91 -5.04
CA LYS A 92 -0.25 -4.15 -6.27
C LYS A 92 0.58 -4.83 -7.37
N ALA A 93 0.03 -4.82 -8.57
CA ALA A 93 0.37 -5.65 -9.72
C ALA A 93 1.73 -5.38 -10.39
N ALA A 94 2.20 -6.43 -11.10
CA ALA A 94 3.15 -6.50 -12.22
C ALA A 94 4.63 -6.17 -11.93
N GLU A 95 5.66 -6.88 -12.40
CA GLU A 95 5.88 -8.08 -13.24
C GLU A 95 7.42 -8.37 -13.18
N PRO A 96 7.93 -9.40 -13.89
CA PRO A 96 8.44 -10.65 -13.33
C PRO A 96 9.91 -10.55 -12.86
N GLU A 97 10.35 -11.46 -12.00
CA GLU A 97 11.64 -12.13 -12.18
C GLU A 97 11.68 -13.37 -11.27
N ASP A 98 12.30 -14.39 -11.83
CA ASP A 98 12.31 -15.78 -11.41
C ASP A 98 12.80 -15.99 -9.97
N SER A 99 11.86 -16.14 -9.03
CA SER A 99 12.10 -16.92 -7.81
C SER A 99 10.78 -17.44 -7.28
N SER A 100 10.51 -18.74 -7.46
CA SER A 100 9.49 -19.56 -6.76
C SER A 100 8.08 -18.95 -6.57
N SER A 101 7.66 -18.07 -7.49
CA SER A 101 6.51 -17.19 -7.33
C SER A 101 5.20 -17.90 -7.66
N HIS A 102 4.42 -18.21 -6.63
CA HIS A 102 3.06 -18.72 -6.79
C HIS A 102 2.21 -17.73 -7.58
N ILE A 103 1.89 -18.08 -8.83
CA ILE A 103 0.97 -17.31 -9.69
C ILE A 103 -0.41 -17.28 -9.02
N PRO A 104 -0.94 -16.10 -8.64
CA PRO A 104 -2.25 -16.00 -8.03
C PRO A 104 -3.34 -16.32 -9.04
N ARG A 105 -4.46 -16.89 -8.58
CA ARG A 105 -5.59 -17.20 -9.47
C ARG A 105 -6.16 -15.92 -10.10
N PRO A 106 -6.70 -15.99 -11.33
CA PRO A 106 -7.51 -14.91 -11.86
C PRO A 106 -8.71 -14.63 -10.95
N ARG A 107 -9.07 -13.36 -10.82
CA ARG A 107 -10.17 -12.91 -9.96
C ARG A 107 -11.50 -13.18 -10.66
N ASN A 108 -12.45 -13.78 -9.93
CA ASN A 108 -13.81 -13.96 -10.43
C ASN A 108 -14.66 -12.69 -10.23
N SER A 109 -15.90 -12.71 -10.72
CA SER A 109 -16.82 -11.56 -10.69
C SER A 109 -17.09 -11.06 -9.26
N TRP A 110 -17.35 -11.98 -8.32
CA TRP A 110 -17.58 -11.64 -6.91
C TRP A 110 -16.33 -11.02 -6.25
N ILE A 111 -15.13 -11.53 -6.55
CA ILE A 111 -13.88 -10.98 -6.00
C ILE A 111 -13.65 -9.55 -6.51
N LEU A 112 -13.91 -9.28 -7.79
CA LEU A 112 -13.82 -7.95 -8.39
C LEU A 112 -14.85 -6.99 -7.77
N TYR A 113 -16.11 -7.42 -7.69
CA TYR A 113 -17.19 -6.65 -7.05
C TYR A 113 -16.88 -6.32 -5.59
N ARG A 114 -16.47 -7.32 -4.80
CA ARG A 114 -16.10 -7.14 -3.40
C ARG A 114 -14.92 -6.18 -3.26
N GLN A 115 -13.91 -6.28 -4.11
CA GLN A 115 -12.79 -5.34 -4.09
C GLN A 115 -13.27 -3.90 -4.29
N PHE A 116 -14.15 -3.68 -5.28
CA PHE A 116 -14.74 -2.38 -5.56
C PHE A 116 -15.58 -1.84 -4.39
N LYS A 117 -16.62 -2.57 -3.96
CA LYS A 117 -17.51 -2.15 -2.86
C LYS A 117 -16.79 -2.02 -1.52
N SER A 118 -15.78 -2.85 -1.26
CA SER A 118 -14.99 -2.77 -0.02
C SER A 118 -14.18 -1.49 0.11
N ARG A 119 -13.86 -0.83 -1.00
CA ARG A 119 -13.17 0.46 -1.00
C ARG A 119 -14.14 1.59 -0.66
N GLU A 120 -15.35 1.54 -1.19
CA GLU A 120 -16.42 2.51 -0.92
C GLU A 120 -16.84 2.42 0.54
N LEU A 121 -17.22 1.23 1.02
CA LEU A 121 -17.73 1.03 2.38
C LEU A 121 -16.70 1.32 3.48
N ARG A 122 -15.40 1.13 3.22
CA ARG A 122 -14.36 1.53 4.19
C ARG A 122 -14.18 3.04 4.31
N LYS A 123 -14.55 3.79 3.28
CA LYS A 123 -14.55 5.25 3.31
C LYS A 123 -15.68 5.76 4.21
N ASP A 124 -16.84 5.12 4.12
CA ASP A 124 -18.05 5.52 4.85
C ASP A 124 -18.06 4.97 6.29
N HIS A 125 -17.43 3.81 6.53
CA HIS A 125 -17.34 3.16 7.83
C HIS A 125 -15.88 2.93 8.25
N PRO A 126 -15.19 3.96 8.78
CA PRO A 126 -13.84 3.79 9.30
C PRO A 126 -13.86 2.82 10.49
N GLY A 127 -13.10 1.73 10.40
CA GLY A 127 -13.01 0.72 11.47
C GLY A 127 -13.87 -0.53 11.28
N ILE A 128 -14.65 -0.63 10.18
CA ILE A 128 -15.41 -1.85 9.87
C ILE A 128 -14.49 -3.07 9.71
N THR A 129 -14.86 -4.18 10.34
CA THR A 129 -14.07 -5.41 10.25
C THR A 129 -14.23 -6.07 8.88
N ALA A 130 -13.25 -6.88 8.48
CA ALA A 130 -13.33 -7.62 7.21
C ALA A 130 -14.49 -8.63 7.18
N SER A 131 -14.89 -9.15 8.34
CA SER A 131 -16.03 -10.07 8.47
C SER A 131 -17.34 -9.35 8.15
N GLU A 132 -17.62 -8.25 8.85
CA GLU A 132 -18.81 -7.42 8.66
C GLU A 132 -18.90 -6.90 7.22
N LEU A 133 -17.78 -6.45 6.67
CA LEU A 133 -17.69 -5.98 5.30
C LEU A 133 -18.04 -7.09 4.29
N SER A 134 -17.62 -8.32 4.55
CA SER A 134 -17.93 -9.45 3.67
C SER A 134 -19.40 -9.83 3.73
N THR A 135 -20.02 -9.78 4.90
CA THR A 135 -21.45 -10.00 5.08
C THR A 135 -22.28 -8.94 4.36
N LEU A 136 -21.94 -7.65 4.55
CA LEU A 136 -22.62 -6.54 3.90
C LEU A 136 -22.53 -6.63 2.38
N ILE A 137 -21.32 -6.83 1.84
CA ILE A 137 -21.12 -6.96 0.39
C ILE A 137 -21.82 -8.18 -0.18
N SER A 138 -21.91 -9.29 0.57
CA SER A 138 -22.63 -10.48 0.11
C SER A 138 -24.14 -10.22 -0.02
N ASN A 139 -24.71 -9.41 0.88
CA ASN A 139 -26.11 -8.97 0.76
C ASN A 139 -26.29 -8.00 -0.41
N LEU A 140 -25.38 -7.05 -0.59
CA LEU A 140 -25.40 -6.14 -1.75
C LEU A 140 -25.36 -6.92 -3.06
N TRP A 141 -24.47 -7.90 -3.19
CA TRP A 141 -24.34 -8.72 -4.40
C TRP A 141 -25.62 -9.51 -4.74
N LYS A 142 -26.36 -9.98 -3.73
CA LYS A 142 -27.63 -10.70 -3.93
C LYS A 142 -28.75 -9.78 -4.41
N ASN A 143 -28.72 -8.52 -3.99
CA ASN A 143 -29.72 -7.51 -4.34
C ASN A 143 -29.30 -6.63 -5.54
N GLU A 144 -28.14 -6.92 -6.13
CA GLU A 144 -27.60 -6.17 -7.24
C GLU A 144 -28.36 -6.49 -8.53
N SER A 145 -28.47 -5.50 -9.42
CA SER A 145 -29.15 -5.68 -10.71
C SER A 145 -28.47 -6.74 -11.59
N ASP A 146 -29.23 -7.40 -12.45
CA ASP A 146 -28.70 -8.39 -13.38
C ASP A 146 -27.67 -7.76 -14.35
N ASP A 147 -27.87 -6.49 -14.73
CA ASP A 147 -26.94 -5.74 -15.59
C ASP A 147 -25.58 -5.53 -14.92
N GLU A 148 -25.56 -5.14 -13.64
CA GLU A 148 -24.32 -5.00 -12.88
C GLU A 148 -23.64 -6.36 -12.71
N ARG A 149 -24.40 -7.41 -12.37
CA ARG A 149 -23.84 -8.77 -12.26
C ARG A 149 -23.23 -9.23 -13.59
N ALA A 150 -23.87 -8.93 -14.71
CA ALA A 150 -23.35 -9.21 -16.05
C ALA A 150 -22.08 -8.39 -16.36
N PHE A 151 -22.02 -7.12 -15.96
CA PHE A 151 -20.82 -6.30 -16.07
C PHE A 151 -19.63 -6.93 -15.34
N TRP A 152 -19.80 -7.31 -14.07
CA TRP A 152 -18.74 -7.94 -13.27
C TRP A 152 -18.36 -9.34 -13.81
N GLN A 153 -19.31 -10.06 -14.40
CA GLN A 153 -19.04 -11.31 -15.10
C GLN A 153 -18.17 -11.10 -16.34
N LYS A 154 -18.46 -10.09 -17.16
CA LYS A 154 -17.65 -9.72 -18.33
C LYS A 154 -16.23 -9.31 -17.92
N MET A 155 -16.10 -8.53 -16.85
CA MET A 155 -14.78 -8.13 -16.31
C MET A 155 -13.98 -9.34 -15.81
N ALA A 156 -14.64 -10.33 -15.20
CA ALA A 156 -13.98 -11.56 -14.77
C ALA A 156 -13.52 -12.44 -15.93
N GLN A 157 -14.30 -12.50 -17.03
CA GLN A 157 -13.90 -13.18 -18.26
C GLN A 157 -12.66 -12.53 -18.89
N GLU A 158 -12.61 -11.20 -18.88
CA GLU A 158 -11.47 -10.45 -19.41
C GLU A 158 -10.21 -10.65 -18.54
N GLU A 159 -10.36 -10.66 -17.21
CA GLU A 159 -9.26 -10.99 -16.29
C GLU A 159 -8.73 -12.42 -16.51
N ASP A 160 -9.62 -13.39 -16.73
CA ASP A 160 -9.23 -14.77 -17.05
C ASP A 160 -8.52 -14.88 -18.40
N ARG A 161 -9.00 -14.15 -19.43
CA ARG A 161 -8.37 -14.07 -20.75
C ARG A 161 -6.95 -13.51 -20.65
N MET A 162 -6.80 -12.35 -20.03
CA MET A 162 -5.49 -11.71 -19.82
C MET A 162 -4.56 -12.61 -18.99
N HIS A 163 -5.08 -13.29 -17.96
CA HIS A 163 -4.28 -14.20 -17.14
C HIS A 163 -3.78 -15.40 -17.96
N LYS A 164 -4.61 -15.97 -18.83
CA LYS A 164 -4.22 -17.09 -19.71
C LYS A 164 -3.17 -16.69 -20.73
N GLU A 165 -3.31 -15.49 -21.31
CA GLU A 165 -2.33 -14.93 -22.25
C GLU A 165 -0.98 -14.67 -21.58
N LYS A 166 -1.04 -14.15 -20.35
CA LYS A 166 0.15 -13.80 -19.58
C LYS A 166 0.87 -15.01 -18.98
N TYR A 167 0.12 -16.03 -18.57
CA TYR A 167 0.67 -17.25 -17.95
C TYR A 167 0.23 -18.49 -18.72
N PRO A 168 0.77 -18.69 -19.94
CA PRO A 168 0.50 -19.90 -20.72
C PRO A 168 0.98 -21.12 -19.92
N GLY A 169 0.09 -22.10 -19.71
CA GLY A 169 0.39 -23.30 -18.92
C GLY A 169 0.09 -23.20 -17.42
N TYR A 170 -0.46 -22.08 -16.93
CA TYR A 170 -0.97 -22.01 -15.56
C TYR A 170 -2.06 -23.07 -15.30
N LYS A 171 -1.89 -23.85 -14.23
CA LYS A 171 -2.88 -24.82 -13.76
C LYS A 171 -3.14 -24.63 -12.27
N TYR A 172 -4.41 -24.47 -11.92
CA TYR A 172 -4.80 -24.40 -10.52
C TYR A 172 -4.56 -25.74 -9.82
N THR A 173 -3.74 -25.73 -8.77
CA THR A 173 -3.50 -26.88 -7.90
C THR A 173 -3.90 -26.53 -6.48
N THR A 174 -4.69 -27.40 -5.86
CA THR A 174 -4.97 -27.29 -4.42
C THR A 174 -3.88 -28.03 -3.67
N LYS A 175 -3.32 -27.40 -2.62
CA LYS A 175 -2.53 -28.15 -1.64
C LYS A 175 -3.52 -29.02 -0.85
N ARG A 176 -3.45 -30.34 -1.01
CA ARG A 176 -4.15 -31.26 -0.11
C ARG A 176 -3.47 -31.14 1.25
N ASN A 177 -4.13 -30.45 2.18
CA ASN A 177 -3.73 -30.56 3.58
C ASN A 177 -4.11 -31.98 4.02
N ALA A 178 -3.11 -32.84 4.18
CA ALA A 178 -3.29 -34.10 4.87
C ALA A 178 -3.74 -33.76 6.31
N ASP A 179 -4.97 -34.17 6.62
CA ASP A 179 -5.57 -34.30 7.94
C ASP A 179 -5.62 -33.04 8.85
N ARG A 180 -6.80 -32.44 8.92
CA ARG A 180 -7.33 -31.86 10.16
C ARG A 180 -8.75 -32.36 10.36
N SER A 181 -8.87 -33.67 10.59
CA SER A 181 -10.00 -34.21 11.31
C SER A 181 -9.82 -33.86 12.79
N LYS A 182 -10.65 -32.96 13.31
CA LYS A 182 -10.99 -32.91 14.74
C LYS A 182 -12.33 -32.22 14.93
#